data_AF-A0A9P7NVN4-F1
#
_entry.id   AF-A0A9P7NVN4-F1
#
_cell.length_a   1.000
_cell.length_b   1.000
_cell.length_c   1.000
_cell.angle_alpha   90.00
_cell.angle_beta   90.00
_cell.angle_gamma   90.00
#
_symmetry.space_group_name_H-M   'P 1'
#
loop_
_entity.id
_entity.type
_entity.pdbx_description
1 polymer ?
#
loop_
_entity_poly.entity_id
_entity_poly.type
_entity_poly.pdbx_seq_one_letter_code
_entity_poly.pdbx_strand_id
1 'polypeptide(L)'
;MKTSISVTLLALGAAVAAYPAGTGVSRRNCVPGALVCNGKGMFALCDLDYQTTWMHVAEGTNCVCDGADCTIAEVTGDDRPSMDTASHQAPGPSALSSTLSTTYPDPPQKTVPSVPEMKPVAKPQSKAEVKPEVKPEVKPEIKPEVKPEVKPETKPETTPKPVLFRPNRPQPQPSPPSSSPTPSSTTSSSIAPGPTGSDSAGPDSGSGSGSGSGSAPGKAYIKTFSGTGDRSQGWPSKSEWVDFESMWSNNLDDTIRKSCASFQQENNSEQESAAVKKAIQSVSKSSGIDSRFILAILMQESAGCVRAPTTNYGVTNPGLMQSHNGDNSCFNVKPCPEEKILGMVKDGVLGTSSGDGLQQLLAKAGQDDSKFYKAARMYNSGSIASTGILQDGIATHCYASDIANRLLGWSAGLGTCNYK
;
A
#
# COMPACT_ATOMS: atom_id res chain seq x y z
N MET A 1 -45.31 13.55 49.55
CA MET A 1 -45.05 12.22 48.93
C MET A 1 -43.78 12.38 48.10
N LYS A 2 -42.67 11.74 48.51
CA LYS A 2 -41.99 10.64 47.78
C LYS A 2 -41.64 11.04 46.33
N THR A 3 -40.41 11.00 45.79
CA THR A 3 -39.23 10.15 46.06
C THR A 3 -38.12 10.49 45.03
N SER A 4 -36.84 10.32 45.44
CA SER A 4 -35.65 9.85 44.66
C SER A 4 -35.14 10.64 43.43
N ILE A 5 -33.92 11.20 43.45
CA ILE A 5 -32.57 10.62 43.17
C ILE A 5 -32.36 10.21 41.70
N SER A 6 -31.50 10.97 41.00
CA SER A 6 -30.29 10.52 40.27
C SER A 6 -29.91 11.54 39.19
N VAL A 7 -28.75 12.20 39.33
CA VAL A 7 -28.05 12.83 38.18
C VAL A 7 -26.64 12.27 38.16
N THR A 8 -26.41 11.43 37.16
CA THR A 8 -25.12 10.82 36.83
C THR A 8 -24.28 11.80 36.00
N LEU A 9 -23.00 11.86 36.34
CA LEU A 9 -21.90 12.53 35.64
C LEU A 9 -21.84 12.15 34.15
N LEU A 10 -21.58 13.12 33.27
CA LEU A 10 -20.81 12.89 32.06
C LEU A 10 -20.06 14.17 31.67
N ALA A 11 -18.75 14.12 31.93
CA ALA A 11 -17.78 15.06 31.42
C ALA A 11 -17.69 14.95 29.89
N LEU A 12 -17.64 16.08 29.19
CA LEU A 12 -17.06 16.17 27.86
C LEU A 12 -15.94 17.22 27.90
N GLY A 13 -14.73 16.74 27.58
CA GLY A 13 -13.52 17.53 27.55
C GLY A 13 -13.55 18.61 26.47
N ALA A 14 -13.01 19.77 26.82
CA ALA A 14 -12.68 20.82 25.87
C ALA A 14 -11.45 20.37 25.06
N ALA A 15 -11.63 20.14 23.77
CA ALA A 15 -10.52 20.09 22.83
C ALA A 15 -10.10 21.54 22.52
N VAL A 16 -8.96 21.97 23.08
CA VAL A 16 -8.35 23.27 22.78
C VAL A 16 -7.32 23.05 21.68
N ALA A 17 -7.60 23.61 20.48
CA ALA A 17 -6.68 23.57 19.35
C ALA A 17 -5.59 24.64 19.52
N ALA A 18 -4.32 24.23 19.47
CA ALA A 18 -3.18 25.15 19.42
C ALA A 18 -2.95 25.62 17.98
N TYR A 19 -2.72 26.92 17.81
CA TYR A 19 -2.43 27.53 16.51
C TYR A 19 -0.92 27.67 16.29
N PRO A 20 -0.41 27.45 15.07
CA PRO A 20 1.03 27.55 14.77
C PRO A 20 1.47 29.01 14.75
N ALA A 21 2.56 29.33 15.46
CA ALA A 21 3.18 30.64 15.46
C ALA A 21 4.59 30.54 14.84
N GLY A 22 4.70 30.81 13.54
CA GLY A 22 5.96 31.04 12.83
C GLY A 22 6.91 29.84 12.68
N THR A 23 7.55 29.75 11.51
CA THR A 23 8.42 28.63 11.13
C THR A 23 9.90 28.86 11.48
N GLY A 24 10.52 27.84 12.07
CA GLY A 24 11.88 27.42 11.72
C GLY A 24 13.03 28.20 12.35
N VAL A 25 13.33 27.91 13.62
CA VAL A 25 14.67 28.19 14.18
C VAL A 25 15.34 26.85 14.49
N SER A 26 16.41 26.53 13.78
CA SER A 26 17.20 25.34 14.05
C SER A 26 17.93 25.51 15.39
N ARG A 27 17.59 24.69 16.39
CA ARG A 27 18.32 24.61 17.67
C ARG A 27 19.24 23.40 17.65
N ARG A 28 20.46 23.56 18.18
CA ARG A 28 21.48 22.50 18.28
C ARG A 28 21.06 21.26 19.08
N ASN A 29 19.99 21.35 19.88
CA ASN A 29 19.53 20.27 20.75
C ASN A 29 18.20 19.66 20.28
N CYS A 30 17.79 19.92 19.05
CA CYS A 30 16.51 19.45 18.53
C CYS A 30 16.63 18.03 17.99
N VAL A 31 16.42 17.01 18.85
CA VAL A 31 16.44 15.60 18.43
C VAL A 31 15.02 15.17 18.04
N PRO A 32 14.82 14.43 16.95
CA PRO A 32 13.48 14.04 16.52
C PRO A 32 12.63 13.41 17.62
N GLY A 33 11.42 13.92 17.79
CA GLY A 33 10.46 13.54 18.83
C GLY A 33 10.66 14.26 20.18
N ALA A 34 11.78 14.97 20.38
CA ALA A 34 12.01 15.72 21.61
C ALA A 34 11.14 16.98 21.67
N LEU A 35 10.62 17.28 22.85
CA LEU A 35 9.95 18.54 23.15
C LEU A 35 11.00 19.57 23.55
N VAL A 36 10.93 20.78 22.99
CA VAL A 36 11.82 21.90 23.32
C VAL A 36 11.00 23.14 23.64
N CYS A 37 11.44 23.93 24.63
CA CYS A 37 10.78 25.17 25.04
C CYS A 37 11.46 26.42 24.44
N ASN A 38 10.66 27.42 24.08
CA ASN A 38 11.13 28.78 23.80
C ASN A 38 10.44 29.75 24.75
N GLY A 39 11.06 29.91 25.92
CA GLY A 39 10.41 30.54 27.07
C GLY A 39 9.30 29.67 27.66
N LYS A 40 8.56 30.22 28.63
CA LYS A 40 7.44 29.52 29.27
C LYS A 40 6.23 29.35 28.34
N GLY A 41 6.04 30.29 27.41
CA GLY A 41 4.82 30.43 26.61
C GLY A 41 4.79 29.69 25.27
N MET A 42 5.90 29.07 24.85
CA MET A 42 5.96 28.32 23.58
C MET A 42 6.78 27.05 23.70
N PHE A 43 6.34 26.04 22.97
CA PHE A 43 7.01 24.77 22.83
C PHE A 43 7.05 24.35 21.35
N ALA A 44 7.94 23.42 21.03
CA ALA A 44 7.95 22.76 19.74
C ALA A 44 8.28 21.28 19.95
N LEU A 45 7.75 20.44 19.06
CA LEU A 45 8.25 19.10 18.87
C LEU A 45 9.22 19.12 17.70
N CYS A 46 10.39 18.53 17.94
CA CYS A 46 11.40 18.34 16.92
C CYS A 46 10.95 17.26 15.94
N ASP A 47 10.88 17.59 14.66
CA ASP A 47 10.54 16.63 13.62
C ASP A 47 11.76 15.78 13.23
N LEU A 48 11.55 14.86 12.28
CA LEU A 48 12.58 13.95 11.77
C LEU A 48 13.71 14.69 11.02
N ASP A 49 13.49 15.94 10.64
CA ASP A 49 14.45 16.81 9.95
C ASP A 49 15.14 17.79 10.92
N TYR A 50 15.03 17.55 12.23
CA TYR A 50 15.60 18.38 13.30
C TYR A 50 15.04 19.82 13.28
N GLN A 51 13.88 20.03 12.65
CA GLN A 51 13.20 21.31 12.60
C GLN A 51 12.16 21.43 13.71
N THR A 52 11.93 22.67 14.12
CA THR A 52 10.91 23.01 15.12
C THR A 52 9.77 23.76 14.45
N THR A 53 8.56 23.28 14.70
CA THR A 53 7.36 24.08 14.50
C THR A 53 6.88 24.58 15.86
N TRP A 54 6.92 25.90 16.06
CA TRP A 54 6.61 26.50 17.35
C TRP A 54 5.10 26.66 17.54
N MET A 55 4.67 26.31 18.75
CA MET A 55 3.29 26.33 19.19
C MET A 55 3.23 27.06 20.53
N HIS A 56 2.18 27.85 20.73
CA HIS A 56 1.90 28.42 22.05
C HIS A 56 1.44 27.33 23.03
N VAL A 57 1.90 27.42 24.27
CA VAL A 57 1.35 26.60 25.36
C VAL A 57 -0.08 27.02 25.64
N ALA A 58 -0.90 26.11 26.15
CA ALA A 58 -2.27 26.41 26.52
C ALA A 58 -2.32 27.39 27.70
N GLU A 59 -3.40 28.17 27.80
CA GLU A 59 -3.61 29.06 28.93
C GLU A 59 -3.59 28.28 30.25
N GLY A 60 -2.87 28.79 31.25
CA GLY A 60 -2.69 28.11 32.53
C GLY A 60 -1.64 26.99 32.51
N THR A 61 -0.87 26.83 31.45
CA THR A 61 0.28 25.91 31.37
C THR A 61 1.57 26.63 30.97
N ASN A 62 2.72 26.07 31.31
CA ASN A 62 4.04 26.54 30.93
C ASN A 62 4.87 25.38 30.37
N CYS A 63 5.70 25.68 29.37
CA CYS A 63 6.77 24.80 28.95
C CYS A 63 7.95 24.96 29.91
N VAL A 64 8.37 23.86 30.55
CA VAL A 64 9.45 23.84 31.55
C VAL A 64 10.43 22.73 31.20
N CYS A 65 11.73 23.03 31.24
CA CYS A 65 12.79 22.05 31.02
C CYS A 65 13.58 21.82 32.31
N ASP A 66 13.91 20.56 32.60
CA ASP A 66 14.95 20.18 33.55
C ASP A 66 16.09 19.52 32.76
N GLY A 67 17.22 20.23 32.65
CA GLY A 67 18.30 19.83 31.75
C GLY A 67 17.85 19.77 30.29
N ALA A 68 17.91 18.58 29.70
CA ALA A 68 17.54 18.33 28.30
C ALA A 68 16.09 17.88 28.13
N ASP A 69 15.40 17.52 29.23
CA ASP A 69 14.04 16.99 29.19
C ASP A 69 13.05 18.12 29.46
N CYS A 70 12.16 18.36 28.50
CA CYS A 70 11.15 19.41 28.60
C CYS A 70 9.73 18.81 28.66
N THR A 71 8.88 19.45 29.44
CA THR A 71 7.46 19.07 29.61
C THR A 71 6.56 20.31 29.62
N ILE A 72 5.27 20.11 29.36
CA ILE A 72 4.25 21.15 29.57
C ILE A 72 3.60 20.87 30.92
N ALA A 73 3.71 21.81 31.85
CA ALA A 73 3.20 21.69 33.21
C ALA A 73 2.17 22.79 33.49
N GLU A 74 1.17 22.50 34.33
CA GLU A 74 0.21 23.52 34.78
C GLU A 74 0.91 24.58 35.63
N VAL A 75 0.50 25.84 35.46
CA VAL A 75 0.99 26.95 36.26
C VAL A 75 0.29 26.91 37.61
N THR A 76 0.91 26.26 38.59
CA THR A 76 0.58 26.49 40.00
C THR A 76 0.97 27.93 40.33
N GLY A 77 0.01 28.77 40.78
CA GLY A 77 0.08 30.25 40.87
C GLY A 77 1.43 30.85 41.25
N ASP A 78 1.88 31.95 40.63
CA ASP A 78 1.40 33.33 40.84
C ASP A 78 1.57 34.26 39.60
N ASP A 79 1.58 33.75 38.37
CA ASP A 79 1.89 34.53 37.15
C ASP A 79 0.74 34.53 36.10
N ARG A 80 -0.37 35.25 36.30
CA ARG A 80 -1.42 35.42 35.27
C ARG A 80 -1.68 36.90 34.94
N PRO A 81 -1.45 37.38 33.70
CA PRO A 81 -1.94 38.69 33.26
C PRO A 81 -3.33 38.58 32.58
N SER A 82 -4.24 39.50 32.93
CA SER A 82 -5.59 39.66 32.36
C SER A 82 -5.60 39.89 30.84
N MET A 83 -6.56 39.28 30.14
CA MET A 83 -6.95 39.63 28.76
C MET A 83 -8.22 40.49 28.74
N ASP A 84 -8.23 41.50 27.87
CA ASP A 84 -9.43 42.21 27.41
C ASP A 84 -9.84 41.77 25.99
N THR A 85 -11.15 41.89 25.77
CA THR A 85 -12.06 41.31 24.78
C THR A 85 -11.97 41.79 23.32
N ALA A 86 -12.36 40.94 22.35
CA ALA A 86 -13.19 41.34 21.20
C ALA A 86 -13.88 40.14 20.50
N SER A 87 -15.13 40.37 20.11
CA SER A 87 -16.18 39.45 19.63
C SER A 87 -16.31 39.42 18.10
N HIS A 88 -16.79 38.32 17.48
CA HIS A 88 -17.66 38.33 16.29
C HIS A 88 -18.46 37.02 16.10
N GLN A 89 -19.74 37.17 15.76
CA GLN A 89 -20.83 36.18 15.66
C GLN A 89 -20.99 35.56 14.26
N ALA A 90 -21.60 34.38 14.19
CA ALA A 90 -22.11 33.71 12.97
C ALA A 90 -23.65 33.55 13.02
N PRO A 91 -24.37 33.46 11.88
CA PRO A 91 -25.82 33.24 11.85
C PRO A 91 -26.18 31.74 11.78
N GLY A 92 -27.23 31.34 12.50
CA GLY A 92 -27.69 29.95 12.64
C GLY A 92 -28.83 29.52 11.68
N PRO A 93 -29.30 28.26 11.77
CA PRO A 93 -30.44 27.78 11.00
C PRO A 93 -31.74 27.73 11.83
N SER A 94 -32.87 28.05 11.18
CA SER A 94 -34.22 27.87 11.70
C SER A 94 -34.84 26.58 11.17
N ALA A 95 -35.52 25.85 12.05
CA ALA A 95 -36.34 24.68 11.76
C ALA A 95 -37.83 25.09 11.66
N LEU A 96 -38.60 24.43 10.80
CA LEU A 96 -40.03 24.18 11.05
C LEU A 96 -40.48 22.82 10.52
N SER A 97 -41.39 22.26 11.31
CA SER A 97 -42.02 20.94 11.30
C SER A 97 -43.17 20.81 10.28
N SER A 98 -43.45 19.60 9.80
CA SER A 98 -44.83 19.08 9.68
C SER A 98 -44.88 17.60 9.27
N THR A 99 -45.68 16.86 10.05
CA THR A 99 -46.20 15.51 9.83
C THR A 99 -47.26 15.45 8.72
N LEU A 100 -47.35 14.33 7.98
CA LEU A 100 -48.61 13.61 7.70
C LEU A 100 -48.38 12.32 6.90
N SER A 101 -49.07 11.26 7.34
CA SER A 101 -49.28 9.98 6.64
C SER A 101 -50.09 10.18 5.36
N THR A 102 -49.90 9.31 4.35
CA THR A 102 -50.98 8.60 3.62
C THR A 102 -50.39 7.45 2.78
N THR A 103 -51.15 6.36 2.76
CA THR A 103 -51.06 5.09 2.05
C THR A 103 -50.72 5.13 0.55
N TYR A 104 -49.90 4.17 0.11
CA TYR A 104 -49.60 3.84 -1.30
C TYR A 104 -50.59 2.79 -1.85
N PRO A 105 -51.07 2.92 -3.10
CA PRO A 105 -51.73 1.83 -3.84
C PRO A 105 -50.74 1.01 -4.68
N ASP A 106 -50.99 -0.31 -4.73
CA ASP A 106 -50.28 -1.33 -5.52
C ASP A 106 -50.44 -1.16 -7.05
N PRO A 107 -49.45 -1.60 -7.85
CA PRO A 107 -49.53 -1.62 -9.32
C PRO A 107 -50.20 -2.90 -9.88
N PRO A 108 -50.77 -2.86 -11.10
CA PRO A 108 -51.66 -3.90 -11.61
C PRO A 108 -50.97 -5.12 -12.23
N GLN A 109 -51.56 -6.29 -11.97
CA GLN A 109 -51.23 -7.60 -12.55
C GLN A 109 -51.50 -7.66 -14.06
N LYS A 110 -50.61 -8.37 -14.77
CA LYS A 110 -50.82 -8.80 -16.17
C LYS A 110 -50.96 -10.32 -16.23
N THR A 111 -52.08 -10.73 -16.81
CA THR A 111 -52.58 -12.10 -17.00
C THR A 111 -51.76 -12.92 -18.01
N VAL A 112 -51.46 -14.18 -17.67
CA VAL A 112 -50.91 -15.20 -18.57
C VAL A 112 -51.95 -16.34 -18.71
N PRO A 113 -52.22 -16.88 -19.92
CA PRO A 113 -53.13 -18.01 -20.09
C PRO A 113 -52.47 -19.38 -19.86
N SER A 114 -53.27 -20.28 -19.27
CA SER A 114 -53.12 -21.73 -19.02
C SER A 114 -52.95 -22.58 -20.29
N VAL A 115 -52.28 -23.74 -20.28
CA VAL A 115 -52.77 -25.16 -20.11
C VAL A 115 -51.63 -26.11 -20.61
N PRO A 116 -51.47 -27.42 -20.25
CA PRO A 116 -51.85 -28.25 -19.09
C PRO A 116 -50.69 -29.05 -18.42
N GLU A 117 -51.03 -29.70 -17.29
CA GLU A 117 -50.28 -30.70 -16.49
C GLU A 117 -49.85 -31.99 -17.23
N MET A 118 -48.70 -32.53 -16.82
CA MET A 118 -48.46 -33.97 -16.69
C MET A 118 -47.69 -34.26 -15.38
N LYS A 119 -48.28 -35.04 -14.47
CA LYS A 119 -47.63 -35.66 -13.29
C LYS A 119 -47.22 -37.12 -13.62
N PRO A 120 -46.70 -37.92 -12.66
CA PRO A 120 -45.29 -38.04 -12.29
C PRO A 120 -44.75 -39.47 -12.51
N VAL A 121 -43.46 -39.67 -12.78
CA VAL A 121 -42.86 -41.02 -12.77
C VAL A 121 -41.55 -41.03 -11.99
N ALA A 122 -41.41 -42.07 -11.18
CA ALA A 122 -40.46 -42.27 -10.10
C ALA A 122 -39.04 -42.68 -10.54
N LYS A 123 -38.09 -42.50 -9.59
CA LYS A 123 -36.72 -43.02 -9.54
C LYS A 123 -36.62 -44.53 -9.89
N PRO A 124 -35.42 -45.00 -10.29
CA PRO A 124 -34.56 -45.63 -9.28
C PRO A 124 -33.08 -45.20 -9.33
N GLN A 125 -32.48 -45.16 -8.14
CA GLN A 125 -31.03 -45.24 -7.92
C GLN A 125 -30.52 -46.63 -8.30
N SER A 126 -29.33 -46.72 -8.89
CA SER A 126 -28.53 -47.95 -8.87
C SER A 126 -27.07 -47.63 -8.57
N LYS A 127 -26.68 -48.07 -7.38
CA LYS A 127 -25.35 -48.19 -6.79
C LYS A 127 -24.59 -49.31 -7.52
N ALA A 128 -23.32 -49.10 -7.85
CA ALA A 128 -22.40 -50.18 -8.19
C ALA A 128 -21.05 -49.95 -7.50
N GLU A 129 -20.85 -50.71 -6.42
CA GLU A 129 -19.56 -51.00 -5.78
C GLU A 129 -18.74 -51.94 -6.69
N VAL A 130 -17.46 -51.63 -6.93
CA VAL A 130 -16.44 -52.68 -7.08
C VAL A 130 -15.13 -52.19 -6.46
N LYS A 131 -14.78 -52.82 -5.33
CA LYS A 131 -13.42 -52.94 -4.79
C LYS A 131 -12.86 -54.28 -5.33
N PRO A 132 -11.56 -54.37 -5.65
CA PRO A 132 -10.82 -55.45 -5.01
C PRO A 132 -9.51 -54.97 -4.38
N GLU A 133 -9.29 -55.54 -3.20
CA GLU A 133 -8.04 -55.54 -2.45
C GLU A 133 -6.94 -56.28 -3.21
N VAL A 134 -5.74 -55.70 -3.27
CA VAL A 134 -4.50 -56.48 -3.14
C VAL A 134 -3.49 -55.66 -2.33
N LYS A 135 -3.14 -56.21 -1.16
CA LYS A 135 -1.90 -55.93 -0.42
C LYS A 135 -1.33 -57.30 -0.06
N PRO A 136 -0.04 -57.55 -0.32
CA PRO A 136 0.88 -57.78 0.82
C PRO A 136 2.21 -57.04 0.61
N GLU A 137 2.63 -56.21 1.57
CA GLU A 137 3.70 -56.53 2.54
C GLU A 137 5.07 -56.83 1.92
N VAL A 138 5.94 -55.81 1.94
CA VAL A 138 7.37 -56.01 2.22
C VAL A 138 7.78 -54.93 3.23
N LYS A 139 8.13 -55.36 4.45
CA LYS A 139 8.80 -54.55 5.48
C LYS A 139 10.34 -54.61 5.28
N PRO A 140 11.09 -53.66 5.85
CA PRO A 140 12.36 -53.15 5.34
C PRO A 140 13.57 -53.76 6.05
N GLU A 141 14.74 -53.66 5.43
CA GLU A 141 16.04 -53.74 6.12
C GLU A 141 17.18 -53.27 5.20
N ILE A 142 17.65 -52.02 5.32
CA ILE A 142 19.09 -51.68 5.18
C ILE A 142 19.42 -50.54 6.15
N LYS A 143 20.49 -50.78 6.93
CA LYS A 143 21.07 -50.01 8.06
C LYS A 143 21.41 -48.54 7.77
N PRO A 144 21.40 -47.68 8.80
CA PRO A 144 22.01 -46.35 8.76
C PRO A 144 23.45 -46.38 9.33
N GLU A 145 24.44 -46.05 8.51
CA GLU A 145 25.74 -45.56 8.98
C GLU A 145 26.25 -44.50 8.00
N VAL A 146 26.42 -43.26 8.47
CA VAL A 146 27.71 -42.52 8.43
C VAL A 146 27.52 -41.18 9.14
N LYS A 147 28.35 -41.00 10.18
CA LYS A 147 28.64 -39.78 10.95
C LYS A 147 29.24 -38.70 10.02
N PRO A 148 29.07 -37.40 10.30
CA PRO A 148 30.24 -36.73 10.87
C PRO A 148 29.93 -35.71 11.98
N GLU A 149 30.77 -35.76 13.01
CA GLU A 149 31.01 -34.67 13.97
C GLU A 149 31.80 -33.54 13.30
N VAL A 150 31.34 -32.29 13.39
CA VAL A 150 32.22 -31.11 13.52
C VAL A 150 31.57 -30.06 14.44
N LYS A 151 32.45 -29.45 15.25
CA LYS A 151 32.32 -28.56 16.43
C LYS A 151 31.37 -27.35 16.34
N PRO A 152 30.94 -26.82 17.51
CA PRO A 152 30.30 -25.51 17.61
C PRO A 152 31.34 -24.38 17.63
N GLU A 153 31.22 -23.42 16.71
CA GLU A 153 31.87 -22.10 16.85
C GLU A 153 30.82 -21.05 17.18
N THR A 154 30.90 -20.56 18.41
CA THR A 154 30.31 -19.31 18.89
C THR A 154 30.95 -18.10 18.20
N LYS A 155 30.15 -17.20 17.64
CA LYS A 155 30.53 -15.81 17.36
C LYS A 155 29.34 -14.85 17.60
N PRO A 156 29.56 -13.62 18.10
CA PRO A 156 28.53 -12.79 18.72
C PRO A 156 27.53 -12.18 17.74
N GLU A 157 26.28 -12.06 18.19
CA GLU A 157 25.26 -11.20 17.59
C GLU A 157 25.67 -9.73 17.68
N THR A 158 25.76 -9.06 16.52
CA THR A 158 25.50 -7.63 16.41
C THR A 158 24.39 -7.44 15.39
N THR A 159 23.17 -7.25 15.89
CA THR A 159 21.98 -6.84 15.14
C THR A 159 22.10 -5.39 14.63
N PRO A 160 21.99 -5.12 13.33
CA PRO A 160 21.48 -3.87 12.82
C PRO A 160 19.93 -3.93 12.75
N LYS A 161 19.26 -2.94 13.34
CA LYS A 161 17.81 -2.78 13.32
C LYS A 161 17.30 -2.60 11.86
N PRO A 162 16.33 -3.40 11.39
CA PRO A 162 15.67 -3.16 10.10
C PRO A 162 14.85 -1.87 10.12
N VAL A 163 15.03 -1.08 9.07
CA VAL A 163 14.41 0.23 8.85
C VAL A 163 12.96 0.01 8.40
N LEU A 164 12.01 0.63 9.11
CA LEU A 164 10.58 0.55 8.84
C LEU A 164 10.23 1.20 7.49
N PHE A 165 9.97 0.39 6.46
CA PHE A 165 9.13 0.83 5.33
C PHE A 165 7.70 0.93 5.84
N ARG A 166 7.28 2.12 6.25
CA ARG A 166 5.86 2.45 6.36
C ARG A 166 5.39 2.95 5.00
N PRO A 167 4.42 2.30 4.34
CA PRO A 167 3.69 2.92 3.25
C PRO A 167 2.80 4.00 3.89
N ASN A 168 3.30 5.23 4.00
CA ASN A 168 2.45 6.37 4.36
C ASN A 168 1.63 6.74 3.12
N ARG A 169 0.37 6.32 3.07
CA ARG A 169 -0.67 6.90 2.20
C ARG A 169 -1.31 8.08 2.95
N PRO A 170 -1.37 9.29 2.38
CA PRO A 170 -2.08 10.44 3.00
C PRO A 170 -3.62 10.28 2.97
N GLN A 171 -4.29 10.78 4.01
CA GLN A 171 -5.74 11.04 4.04
C GLN A 171 -6.08 12.43 3.43
N PRO A 172 -7.29 12.64 2.85
CA PRO A 172 -7.62 13.84 2.06
C PRO A 172 -8.33 14.95 2.85
N GLN A 173 -8.06 16.23 2.53
CA GLN A 173 -8.98 17.38 2.70
C GLN A 173 -8.55 18.63 1.85
N PRO A 174 -9.41 19.64 1.62
CA PRO A 174 -9.88 20.08 0.29
C PRO A 174 -9.19 21.33 -0.29
N SER A 175 -9.24 21.49 -1.63
CA SER A 175 -8.64 22.61 -2.39
C SER A 175 -9.65 23.66 -2.89
N PRO A 176 -9.24 24.95 -3.00
CA PRO A 176 -9.80 25.88 -3.98
C PRO A 176 -8.69 26.66 -4.76
N PRO A 177 -9.01 27.58 -5.70
CA PRO A 177 -9.10 27.32 -7.14
C PRO A 177 -7.93 27.89 -7.97
N SER A 178 -7.90 27.42 -9.22
CA SER A 178 -6.95 27.64 -10.31
C SER A 178 -6.89 29.06 -10.89
N SER A 179 -5.70 29.46 -11.37
CA SER A 179 -5.55 30.45 -12.45
C SER A 179 -4.26 30.23 -13.26
N SER A 180 -4.43 30.02 -14.57
CA SER A 180 -3.40 29.93 -15.62
C SER A 180 -2.82 31.32 -15.98
N PRO A 181 -1.72 31.44 -16.77
CA PRO A 181 -1.82 31.34 -18.24
C PRO A 181 -0.60 30.73 -18.99
N THR A 182 -0.80 30.44 -20.27
CA THR A 182 0.16 30.05 -21.35
C THR A 182 0.22 31.16 -22.42
N PRO A 183 0.93 31.06 -23.57
CA PRO A 183 2.31 30.61 -23.86
C PRO A 183 3.07 31.62 -24.78
N SER A 184 4.33 31.34 -25.17
CA SER A 184 4.93 31.91 -26.39
C SER A 184 5.99 30.99 -27.02
N SER A 185 5.98 31.01 -28.35
CA SER A 185 6.65 30.20 -29.38
C SER A 185 8.13 30.58 -29.65
N THR A 186 8.87 29.76 -30.42
CA THR A 186 9.52 30.13 -31.74
C THR A 186 10.56 29.08 -32.24
N THR A 187 10.21 28.42 -33.37
CA THR A 187 10.95 27.98 -34.61
C THR A 187 12.38 27.39 -34.59
N SER A 188 12.59 26.18 -35.17
CA SER A 188 13.20 25.83 -36.50
C SER A 188 14.72 25.50 -36.42
N SER A 189 15.36 24.55 -37.13
CA SER A 189 15.21 24.00 -38.48
C SER A 189 15.84 22.60 -38.63
N SER A 190 15.44 21.97 -39.75
CA SER A 190 15.79 20.72 -40.45
C SER A 190 17.27 20.43 -40.82
N ILE A 191 17.59 19.13 -41.07
CA ILE A 191 18.20 18.54 -42.31
C ILE A 191 18.35 16.99 -42.15
N ALA A 192 18.07 16.24 -43.23
CA ALA A 192 18.38 14.82 -43.48
C ALA A 192 18.94 14.70 -44.93
N PRO A 193 19.33 13.54 -45.53
CA PRO A 193 19.46 12.15 -45.03
C PRO A 193 20.71 11.33 -45.53
N GLY A 194 20.92 10.14 -44.93
CA GLY A 194 21.44 8.88 -45.53
C GLY A 194 22.96 8.72 -45.82
N PRO A 195 23.51 7.49 -46.01
CA PRO A 195 22.82 6.24 -46.37
C PRO A 195 23.25 4.93 -45.65
N THR A 196 22.38 3.92 -45.85
CA THR A 196 22.49 2.43 -45.92
C THR A 196 23.76 1.65 -45.51
N GLY A 197 23.53 0.54 -44.79
CA GLY A 197 24.38 -0.66 -44.77
C GLY A 197 23.69 -1.83 -44.05
N SER A 198 23.27 -2.84 -44.81
CA SER A 198 22.77 -4.14 -44.35
C SER A 198 23.92 -5.03 -43.89
N ASP A 199 23.69 -5.92 -42.90
CA ASP A 199 24.07 -7.34 -42.99
C ASP A 199 23.44 -8.18 -41.87
N SER A 200 23.30 -9.47 -42.18
CA SER A 200 22.41 -10.45 -41.56
C SER A 200 23.09 -11.37 -40.54
N ALA A 201 22.30 -11.84 -39.58
CA ALA A 201 22.20 -13.18 -38.99
C ALA A 201 23.45 -14.03 -38.66
N GLY A 202 23.48 -14.55 -37.42
CA GLY A 202 24.17 -15.81 -37.11
C GLY A 202 24.48 -16.02 -35.62
N PRO A 203 24.05 -17.12 -34.97
CA PRO A 203 23.97 -17.26 -33.51
C PRO A 203 25.19 -17.95 -32.89
N ASP A 204 25.44 -17.76 -31.60
CA ASP A 204 25.93 -18.88 -30.77
C ASP A 204 25.61 -18.72 -29.28
N SER A 205 25.40 -19.89 -28.70
CA SER A 205 25.06 -20.21 -27.32
C SER A 205 26.28 -20.14 -26.41
N GLY A 206 26.06 -19.81 -25.14
CA GLY A 206 27.11 -19.86 -24.13
C GLY A 206 26.50 -19.96 -22.74
N SER A 207 26.16 -21.19 -22.33
CA SER A 207 25.85 -21.56 -20.95
C SER A 207 26.97 -21.13 -20.01
N GLY A 208 26.61 -20.37 -18.98
CA GLY A 208 27.47 -20.07 -17.83
C GLY A 208 26.66 -20.19 -16.55
N SER A 209 26.56 -21.42 -16.03
CA SER A 209 26.11 -21.67 -14.65
C SER A 209 27.10 -21.05 -13.69
N GLY A 210 26.68 -19.97 -13.03
CA GLY A 210 27.34 -19.39 -11.88
C GLY A 210 26.35 -19.28 -10.72
N SER A 211 26.22 -20.35 -9.93
CA SER A 211 25.64 -20.28 -8.59
C SER A 211 26.58 -19.48 -7.69
N GLY A 212 26.48 -18.16 -7.78
CA GLY A 212 26.97 -17.24 -6.77
C GLY A 212 25.78 -16.76 -5.95
N SER A 213 25.52 -17.43 -4.83
CA SER A 213 24.59 -16.94 -3.80
C SER A 213 25.26 -15.79 -3.04
N GLY A 214 25.43 -14.66 -3.73
CA GLY A 214 25.67 -13.37 -3.12
C GLY A 214 24.53 -12.47 -3.54
N SER A 215 23.62 -12.14 -2.63
CA SER A 215 22.63 -11.07 -2.85
C SER A 215 23.41 -9.83 -3.25
N ALA A 216 23.28 -9.42 -4.51
CA ALA A 216 23.83 -8.15 -4.96
C ALA A 216 23.23 -7.05 -4.07
N PRO A 217 24.02 -6.06 -3.63
CA PRO A 217 23.48 -4.97 -2.85
C PRO A 217 22.30 -4.36 -3.60
N GLY A 218 21.15 -4.24 -2.92
CA GLY A 218 19.91 -3.76 -3.54
C GLY A 218 20.11 -2.42 -4.24
N LYS A 219 19.45 -2.20 -5.38
CA LYS A 219 19.63 -0.95 -6.11
C LYS A 219 18.88 0.18 -5.40
N ALA A 220 19.51 1.35 -5.37
CA ALA A 220 18.90 2.58 -4.87
C ALA A 220 17.78 3.08 -5.80
N TYR A 221 16.93 3.94 -5.27
CA TYR A 221 15.91 4.66 -6.05
C TYR A 221 16.61 5.53 -7.10
N ILE A 222 16.18 5.43 -8.37
CA ILE A 222 16.89 6.04 -9.50
C ILE A 222 16.51 7.51 -9.63
N LYS A 223 15.21 7.79 -9.77
CA LYS A 223 14.69 9.15 -9.95
C LYS A 223 13.18 9.18 -9.80
N THR A 224 12.64 10.37 -9.60
CA THR A 224 11.20 10.60 -9.67
C THR A 224 10.77 10.76 -11.13
N PHE A 225 9.78 9.97 -11.55
CA PHE A 225 9.15 10.08 -12.86
C PHE A 225 7.91 10.98 -12.77
N SER A 226 7.62 11.73 -13.84
CA SER A 226 6.51 12.69 -13.88
C SER A 226 5.81 12.63 -15.25
N GLY A 227 4.53 12.97 -15.28
CA GLY A 227 3.76 13.05 -16.53
C GLY A 227 2.86 11.85 -16.75
N THR A 228 2.67 11.45 -18.00
CA THR A 228 1.62 10.52 -18.48
C THR A 228 2.05 9.06 -18.51
N GLY A 229 3.29 8.76 -18.14
CA GLY A 229 3.87 7.41 -18.31
C GLY A 229 4.57 7.21 -19.65
N ASP A 230 4.62 8.23 -20.50
CA ASP A 230 5.16 8.10 -21.86
C ASP A 230 6.69 8.04 -21.89
N ARG A 231 7.22 7.18 -22.77
CA ARG A 231 8.67 7.01 -22.96
C ARG A 231 9.36 8.33 -23.32
N SER A 232 8.71 9.19 -24.10
CA SER A 232 9.24 10.51 -24.48
C SER A 232 9.44 11.46 -23.29
N GLN A 233 8.77 11.20 -22.16
CA GLN A 233 8.94 11.93 -20.90
C GLN A 233 9.95 11.25 -19.97
N GLY A 234 10.70 10.27 -20.49
CA GLY A 234 11.77 9.59 -19.78
C GLY A 234 11.32 8.44 -18.87
N TRP A 235 10.09 7.94 -19.04
CA TRP A 235 9.61 6.70 -18.41
C TRP A 235 10.23 5.47 -19.06
N PRO A 236 10.51 4.40 -18.29
CA PRO A 236 11.15 3.22 -18.84
C PRO A 236 10.17 2.42 -19.70
N SER A 237 10.70 1.80 -20.73
CA SER A 237 10.04 0.77 -21.53
C SER A 237 10.18 -0.59 -20.84
N LYS A 238 9.35 -1.54 -21.23
CA LYS A 238 9.38 -2.92 -20.75
C LYS A 238 10.74 -3.60 -20.99
N SER A 239 11.44 -3.21 -22.07
CA SER A 239 12.78 -3.72 -22.39
C SER A 239 13.88 -3.25 -21.45
N GLU A 240 13.67 -2.17 -20.69
CA GLU A 240 14.67 -1.65 -19.73
C GLU A 240 14.48 -2.20 -18.32
N TRP A 241 13.39 -2.92 -18.07
CA TRP A 241 13.15 -3.52 -16.76
C TRP A 241 14.15 -4.64 -16.49
N VAL A 242 14.56 -4.78 -15.23
CA VAL A 242 15.35 -5.93 -14.79
C VAL A 242 14.60 -7.23 -15.04
N ASP A 243 15.29 -8.36 -15.12
CA ASP A 243 14.60 -9.66 -15.21
C ASP A 243 13.91 -10.01 -13.87
N PHE A 244 12.95 -10.94 -13.94
CA PHE A 244 12.14 -11.32 -12.77
C PHE A 244 12.97 -11.94 -11.65
N GLU A 245 13.96 -12.77 -11.99
CA GLU A 245 14.76 -13.47 -10.98
C GLU A 245 15.66 -12.51 -10.21
N SER A 246 16.29 -11.57 -10.91
CA SER A 246 17.02 -10.45 -10.29
C SER A 246 16.10 -9.57 -9.44
N MET A 247 14.90 -9.23 -9.93
CA MET A 247 13.95 -8.43 -9.16
C MET A 247 13.51 -9.14 -7.88
N TRP A 248 13.24 -10.45 -7.96
CA TRP A 248 12.86 -11.26 -6.82
C TRP A 248 14.00 -11.39 -5.80
N SER A 249 15.19 -11.78 -6.24
CA SER A 249 16.34 -11.99 -5.35
C SER A 249 16.74 -10.71 -4.62
N ASN A 250 16.75 -9.57 -5.34
CA ASN A 250 17.07 -8.25 -4.77
C ASN A 250 16.10 -7.79 -3.66
N ASN A 251 14.88 -8.33 -3.62
CA ASN A 251 13.87 -7.98 -2.62
C ASN A 251 13.66 -9.06 -1.54
N LEU A 252 14.18 -10.28 -1.73
CA LEU A 252 13.81 -11.44 -0.92
C LEU A 252 14.24 -11.29 0.55
N ASP A 253 15.54 -11.11 0.78
CA ASP A 253 16.14 -11.22 2.12
C ASP A 253 15.93 -9.98 2.98
N ASP A 254 15.99 -8.81 2.34
CA ASP A 254 15.93 -7.52 3.04
C ASP A 254 14.51 -6.97 3.14
N THR A 255 13.58 -7.45 2.29
CA THR A 255 12.20 -6.97 2.29
C THR A 255 11.19 -8.09 2.47
N ILE A 256 11.00 -8.97 1.49
CA ILE A 256 9.86 -9.92 1.45
C ILE A 256 9.82 -10.81 2.70
N ARG A 257 10.95 -11.45 3.04
CA ARG A 257 11.04 -12.35 4.21
C ARG A 257 10.70 -11.64 5.53
N LYS A 258 10.95 -10.33 5.64
CA LYS A 258 10.86 -9.57 6.90
C LYS A 258 9.73 -8.53 6.91
N SER A 259 8.93 -8.48 5.84
CA SER A 259 7.95 -7.43 5.57
C SER A 259 6.83 -7.35 6.61
N CYS A 260 6.40 -8.50 7.13
CA CYS A 260 5.27 -8.56 8.07
C CYS A 260 5.56 -7.97 9.46
N ALA A 261 6.83 -7.88 9.86
CA ALA A 261 7.19 -7.24 11.12
C ALA A 261 6.70 -5.78 11.21
N SER A 262 6.68 -5.06 10.09
CA SER A 262 6.17 -3.68 10.01
C SER A 262 4.67 -3.57 10.36
N PHE A 263 3.93 -4.67 10.19
CA PHE A 263 2.51 -4.80 10.50
C PHE A 263 2.24 -5.52 11.82
N GLN A 264 3.27 -5.75 12.65
CA GLN A 264 3.17 -6.52 13.90
C GLN A 264 2.67 -7.95 13.67
N GLN A 265 3.03 -8.55 12.53
CA GLN A 265 2.70 -9.91 12.15
C GLN A 265 3.97 -10.77 12.08
N GLU A 266 3.80 -12.08 12.16
CA GLU A 266 4.91 -13.02 11.97
C GLU A 266 5.43 -12.94 10.53
N ASN A 267 6.74 -12.82 10.40
CA ASN A 267 7.45 -12.77 9.13
C ASN A 267 7.19 -13.99 8.27
N ASN A 268 7.30 -13.82 6.95
CA ASN A 268 7.06 -14.91 6.02
C ASN A 268 8.08 -16.03 6.29
N SER A 269 7.59 -17.28 6.33
CA SER A 269 8.49 -18.42 6.27
C SER A 269 9.15 -18.51 4.88
N GLU A 270 10.16 -19.37 4.75
CA GLU A 270 10.77 -19.66 3.45
C GLU A 270 9.74 -20.27 2.48
N GLN A 271 8.88 -21.16 2.99
CA GLN A 271 7.82 -21.80 2.22
C GLN A 271 6.75 -20.79 1.76
N GLU A 272 6.38 -19.84 2.61
CA GLU A 272 5.44 -18.76 2.26
C GLU A 272 6.03 -17.82 1.21
N SER A 273 7.30 -17.46 1.36
CA SER A 273 8.00 -16.63 0.36
C SER A 273 8.08 -17.34 -0.99
N ALA A 274 8.38 -18.65 -1.00
CA ALA A 274 8.37 -19.47 -2.21
C ALA A 274 6.97 -19.60 -2.82
N ALA A 275 5.93 -19.74 -1.99
CA ALA A 275 4.54 -19.75 -2.42
C ALA A 275 4.12 -18.42 -3.07
N VAL A 276 4.57 -17.27 -2.54
CA VAL A 276 4.34 -15.96 -3.17
C VAL A 276 4.97 -15.91 -4.57
N LYS A 277 6.25 -16.32 -4.71
CA LYS A 277 6.92 -16.37 -6.02
C LYS A 277 6.16 -17.24 -7.01
N LYS A 278 5.77 -18.44 -6.58
CA LYS A 278 5.02 -19.40 -7.38
C LYS A 278 3.65 -18.87 -7.78
N ALA A 279 2.94 -18.20 -6.86
CA ALA A 279 1.66 -17.57 -7.14
C ALA A 279 1.78 -16.49 -8.22
N ILE A 280 2.78 -15.60 -8.11
CA ILE A 280 3.06 -14.56 -9.13
C ILE A 280 3.32 -15.19 -10.50
N GLN A 281 4.21 -16.19 -10.58
CA GLN A 281 4.54 -16.85 -11.84
C GLN A 281 3.35 -17.61 -12.44
N SER A 282 2.56 -18.29 -11.61
CA SER A 282 1.35 -19.01 -12.04
C SER A 282 0.29 -18.05 -12.60
N VAL A 283 0.00 -16.97 -11.87
CA VAL A 283 -1.00 -15.99 -12.26
C VAL A 283 -0.54 -15.20 -13.50
N SER A 284 0.74 -14.82 -13.57
CA SER A 284 1.36 -14.22 -14.76
C SER A 284 1.14 -15.09 -16.01
N LYS A 285 1.44 -16.40 -15.91
CA LYS A 285 1.25 -17.35 -17.01
C LYS A 285 -0.22 -17.45 -17.45
N SER A 286 -1.16 -17.48 -16.49
CA SER A 286 -2.59 -17.63 -16.80
C SER A 286 -3.26 -16.35 -17.32
N SER A 287 -2.77 -15.18 -16.91
CA SER A 287 -3.37 -13.88 -17.26
C SER A 287 -2.71 -13.19 -18.46
N GLY A 288 -1.48 -13.58 -18.79
CA GLY A 288 -0.63 -12.91 -19.78
C GLY A 288 0.05 -11.63 -19.25
N ILE A 289 -0.14 -11.27 -17.97
CA ILE A 289 0.49 -10.10 -17.37
C ILE A 289 1.93 -10.43 -16.97
N ASP A 290 2.86 -9.50 -17.23
CA ASP A 290 4.27 -9.68 -16.90
C ASP A 290 4.49 -9.85 -15.38
N SER A 291 5.18 -10.91 -14.97
CA SER A 291 5.43 -11.24 -13.56
C SER A 291 6.19 -10.15 -12.81
N ARG A 292 7.03 -9.36 -13.49
CA ARG A 292 7.75 -8.23 -12.89
C ARG A 292 6.81 -7.12 -12.49
N PHE A 293 5.79 -6.85 -13.31
CA PHE A 293 4.77 -5.85 -12.98
C PHE A 293 3.88 -6.29 -11.82
N ILE A 294 3.50 -7.57 -11.79
CA ILE A 294 2.77 -8.15 -10.64
C ILE A 294 3.61 -8.02 -9.36
N LEU A 295 4.90 -8.36 -9.42
CA LEU A 295 5.80 -8.21 -8.27
C LEU A 295 5.94 -6.74 -7.86
N ALA A 296 6.09 -5.81 -8.80
CA ALA A 296 6.19 -4.37 -8.48
C ALA A 296 4.98 -3.86 -7.70
N ILE A 297 3.76 -4.22 -8.13
CA ILE A 297 2.51 -3.84 -7.45
C ILE A 297 2.45 -4.50 -6.07
N LEU A 298 2.69 -5.82 -5.98
CA LEU A 298 2.68 -6.54 -4.69
C LEU A 298 3.69 -5.94 -3.69
N MET A 299 4.87 -5.55 -4.16
CA MET A 299 5.87 -4.87 -3.32
C MET A 299 5.41 -3.49 -2.86
N GLN A 300 4.68 -2.75 -3.70
CA GLN A 300 4.15 -1.44 -3.33
C GLN A 300 2.99 -1.53 -2.34
N GLU A 301 2.15 -2.57 -2.46
CA GLU A 301 0.97 -2.75 -1.61
C GLU A 301 1.31 -3.28 -0.21
N SER A 302 2.23 -4.25 -0.11
CA SER A 302 2.49 -4.93 1.17
C SER A 302 3.95 -5.24 1.45
N ALA A 303 4.87 -4.84 0.57
CA ALA A 303 6.26 -5.28 0.60
C ALA A 303 6.43 -6.82 0.56
N GLY A 304 5.37 -7.55 0.18
CA GLY A 304 5.34 -9.01 0.16
C GLY A 304 4.86 -9.68 1.44
N CYS A 305 4.28 -8.94 2.40
CA CYS A 305 3.76 -9.55 3.62
C CYS A 305 2.49 -10.38 3.35
N VAL A 306 2.56 -11.70 3.53
CA VAL A 306 1.38 -12.58 3.34
C VAL A 306 0.25 -12.27 4.32
N ARG A 307 0.57 -11.61 5.44
CA ARG A 307 -0.35 -11.22 6.52
C ARG A 307 -0.65 -9.73 6.52
N ALA A 308 -0.54 -9.05 5.37
CA ALA A 308 -0.83 -7.63 5.29
C ALA A 308 -2.22 -7.34 5.88
N PRO A 309 -2.36 -6.33 6.75
CA PRO A 309 -3.63 -5.98 7.33
C PRO A 309 -4.61 -5.55 6.23
N THR A 310 -5.89 -5.73 6.51
CA THR A 310 -6.95 -5.26 5.61
C THR A 310 -7.17 -3.78 5.87
N THR A 311 -7.09 -2.96 4.82
CA THR A 311 -7.46 -1.54 4.92
C THR A 311 -8.93 -1.35 4.56
N ASN A 312 -9.56 -0.32 5.15
CA ASN A 312 -10.95 0.03 4.85
C ASN A 312 -11.12 1.55 4.83
N TYR A 313 -11.42 2.07 3.64
CA TYR A 313 -11.74 3.49 3.41
C TYR A 313 -13.04 3.62 2.59
N GLY A 314 -14.07 2.83 2.96
CA GLY A 314 -15.31 2.68 2.19
C GLY A 314 -15.27 1.49 1.20
N VAL A 315 -14.09 0.90 1.01
CA VAL A 315 -13.85 -0.36 0.30
C VAL A 315 -12.88 -1.16 1.15
N THR A 316 -13.12 -2.46 1.28
CA THR A 316 -12.24 -3.38 2.01
C THR A 316 -11.14 -3.86 1.08
N ASN A 317 -9.87 -3.69 1.44
CA ASN A 317 -8.74 -4.08 0.60
C ASN A 317 -7.83 -5.06 1.35
N PRO A 318 -8.06 -6.38 1.26
CA PRO A 318 -7.29 -7.37 2.00
C PRO A 318 -6.09 -7.91 1.23
N GLY A 319 -5.21 -8.60 1.97
CA GLY A 319 -4.21 -9.50 1.43
C GLY A 319 -2.99 -8.82 0.78
N LEU A 320 -2.13 -9.66 0.20
CA LEU A 320 -0.82 -9.29 -0.39
C LEU A 320 -0.86 -8.11 -1.36
N MET A 321 -1.92 -8.02 -2.16
CA MET A 321 -2.07 -6.99 -3.18
C MET A 321 -3.13 -5.95 -2.81
N GLN A 322 -3.64 -5.95 -1.56
CA GLN A 322 -4.65 -5.00 -1.08
C GLN A 322 -5.80 -4.83 -2.10
N SER A 323 -6.40 -5.94 -2.49
CA SER A 323 -7.29 -6.02 -3.66
C SER A 323 -8.69 -5.50 -3.35
N HIS A 324 -9.32 -4.80 -4.29
CA HIS A 324 -10.64 -4.20 -4.08
C HIS A 324 -11.72 -5.25 -3.73
N ASN A 325 -12.18 -5.27 -2.48
CA ASN A 325 -13.07 -6.28 -1.90
C ASN A 325 -12.62 -7.72 -2.22
N GLY A 326 -11.33 -8.00 -2.02
CA GLY A 326 -10.77 -9.35 -2.19
C GLY A 326 -11.37 -10.38 -1.24
N ASP A 327 -11.46 -11.63 -1.70
CA ASP A 327 -11.98 -12.76 -0.91
C ASP A 327 -10.89 -13.45 -0.07
N ASN A 328 -9.62 -13.12 -0.34
CA ASN A 328 -8.47 -13.79 0.24
C ASN A 328 -7.65 -12.88 1.15
N SER A 329 -7.32 -13.40 2.33
CA SER A 329 -6.45 -12.77 3.31
C SER A 329 -5.82 -13.85 4.19
N CYS A 330 -4.62 -13.58 4.68
CA CYS A 330 -4.00 -14.32 5.76
C CYS A 330 -3.70 -13.41 6.97
N PHE A 331 -4.36 -12.25 7.10
CA PHE A 331 -4.20 -11.42 8.30
C PHE A 331 -4.50 -12.25 9.56
N ASN A 332 -3.56 -12.29 10.51
CA ASN A 332 -3.59 -13.15 11.71
C ASN A 332 -3.62 -14.68 11.46
N VAL A 333 -3.34 -15.15 10.25
CA VAL A 333 -3.28 -16.58 9.91
C VAL A 333 -1.82 -17.05 9.81
N LYS A 334 -1.47 -18.10 10.57
CA LYS A 334 -0.14 -18.70 10.54
C LYS A 334 -0.15 -20.22 10.71
N PRO A 335 0.55 -20.99 9.84
CA PRO A 335 1.11 -20.53 8.56
C PRO A 335 0.00 -20.05 7.60
N CYS A 336 0.32 -19.15 6.68
CA CYS A 336 -0.58 -18.73 5.62
C CYS A 336 -0.64 -19.83 4.55
N PRO A 337 -1.82 -20.42 4.27
CA PRO A 337 -1.92 -21.51 3.31
C PRO A 337 -1.57 -21.08 1.88
N GLU A 338 -0.91 -21.95 1.12
CA GLU A 338 -0.45 -21.67 -0.25
C GLU A 338 -1.62 -21.28 -1.18
N GLU A 339 -2.78 -21.92 -1.02
CA GLU A 339 -3.99 -21.60 -1.77
C GLU A 339 -4.53 -20.21 -1.47
N LYS A 340 -4.39 -19.74 -0.22
CA LYS A 340 -4.74 -18.36 0.17
C LYS A 340 -3.75 -17.35 -0.39
N ILE A 341 -2.46 -17.68 -0.43
CA ILE A 341 -1.44 -16.86 -1.10
C ILE A 341 -1.76 -16.73 -2.60
N LEU A 342 -2.05 -17.84 -3.27
CA LEU A 342 -2.48 -17.82 -4.67
C LEU A 342 -3.75 -17.00 -4.87
N GLY A 343 -4.73 -17.15 -3.99
CA GLY A 343 -5.98 -16.38 -3.99
C GLY A 343 -5.73 -14.88 -3.91
N MET A 344 -4.89 -14.42 -2.98
CA MET A 344 -4.56 -12.99 -2.83
C MET A 344 -3.91 -12.39 -4.09
N VAL A 345 -3.05 -13.16 -4.78
CA VAL A 345 -2.46 -12.71 -6.05
C VAL A 345 -3.50 -12.73 -7.18
N LYS A 346 -4.40 -13.72 -7.21
CA LYS A 346 -5.50 -13.76 -8.18
C LYS A 346 -6.45 -12.57 -8.01
N ASP A 347 -6.84 -12.24 -6.79
CA ASP A 347 -7.75 -11.12 -6.52
C ASP A 347 -7.17 -9.80 -7.05
N GLY A 348 -5.86 -9.55 -6.86
CA GLY A 348 -5.21 -8.33 -7.34
C GLY A 348 -4.97 -8.31 -8.86
N VAL A 349 -4.70 -9.47 -9.46
CA VAL A 349 -4.35 -9.54 -10.89
C VAL A 349 -5.58 -9.70 -11.77
N LEU A 350 -6.48 -10.62 -11.43
CA LEU A 350 -7.67 -10.96 -12.21
C LEU A 350 -8.89 -10.12 -11.80
N GLY A 351 -8.79 -9.41 -10.68
CA GLY A 351 -9.89 -8.63 -10.12
C GLY A 351 -10.83 -9.47 -9.29
N THR A 352 -11.85 -8.82 -8.77
CA THR A 352 -12.90 -9.41 -7.94
C THR A 352 -14.26 -9.16 -8.59
N SER A 353 -15.33 -9.66 -7.98
CA SER A 353 -16.70 -9.34 -8.40
C SER A 353 -17.05 -7.85 -8.25
N SER A 354 -16.28 -7.10 -7.44
CA SER A 354 -16.56 -5.71 -7.08
C SER A 354 -15.58 -4.70 -7.66
N GLY A 355 -14.47 -5.14 -8.24
CA GLY A 355 -13.44 -4.23 -8.71
C GLY A 355 -12.46 -4.87 -9.69
N ASP A 356 -11.89 -4.02 -10.53
CA ASP A 356 -10.86 -4.40 -11.49
C ASP A 356 -9.58 -4.86 -10.81
N GLY A 357 -8.95 -5.89 -11.37
CA GLY A 357 -7.55 -6.21 -11.14
C GLY A 357 -6.67 -5.66 -12.25
N LEU A 358 -5.38 -5.98 -12.18
CA LEU A 358 -4.40 -5.54 -13.19
C LEU A 358 -4.79 -5.91 -14.62
N GLN A 359 -5.48 -7.04 -14.85
CA GLN A 359 -5.89 -7.48 -16.17
C GLN A 359 -6.85 -6.47 -16.83
N GLN A 360 -7.88 -6.05 -16.10
CA GLN A 360 -8.86 -5.08 -16.58
C GLN A 360 -8.24 -3.69 -16.71
N LEU A 361 -7.41 -3.29 -15.73
CA LEU A 361 -6.75 -1.99 -15.75
C LEU A 361 -5.77 -1.84 -16.91
N LEU A 362 -5.00 -2.88 -17.23
CA LEU A 362 -4.10 -2.86 -18.38
C LEU A 362 -4.88 -2.77 -19.70
N ALA A 363 -6.02 -3.46 -19.81
CA ALA A 363 -6.88 -3.35 -20.99
C ALA A 363 -7.43 -1.93 -21.17
N LYS A 364 -7.76 -1.23 -20.07
CA LYS A 364 -8.20 0.17 -20.07
C LYS A 364 -7.08 1.17 -20.39
N ALA A 365 -5.83 0.83 -20.04
CA ALA A 365 -4.70 1.76 -20.04
C ALA A 365 -4.06 2.00 -21.41
N GLY A 366 -4.36 1.17 -22.42
CA GLY A 366 -3.82 1.30 -23.78
C GLY A 366 -2.89 0.15 -24.17
N GLN A 367 -2.11 0.33 -25.24
CA GLN A 367 -1.34 -0.77 -25.86
C GLN A 367 0.17 -0.64 -25.69
N ASP A 368 0.72 0.58 -25.69
CA ASP A 368 2.14 0.82 -25.47
C ASP A 368 2.57 0.65 -24.00
N ASP A 369 3.86 0.76 -23.72
CA ASP A 369 4.41 0.52 -22.39
C ASP A 369 3.95 1.51 -21.31
N SER A 370 3.42 2.69 -21.68
CA SER A 370 2.83 3.63 -20.71
C SER A 370 1.63 3.00 -19.98
N LYS A 371 1.00 1.97 -20.58
CA LYS A 371 -0.14 1.26 -20.00
C LYS A 371 0.16 0.67 -18.62
N PHE A 372 1.40 0.27 -18.35
CA PHE A 372 1.77 -0.27 -17.04
C PHE A 372 1.72 0.80 -15.95
N TYR A 373 2.19 2.02 -16.24
CA TYR A 373 2.19 3.13 -15.28
C TYR A 373 0.78 3.72 -15.10
N LYS A 374 0.02 3.79 -16.20
CA LYS A 374 -1.41 4.14 -16.19
C LYS A 374 -2.24 3.14 -15.39
N ALA A 375 -2.03 1.83 -15.60
CA ALA A 375 -2.69 0.78 -14.85
C ALA A 375 -2.30 0.80 -13.36
N ALA A 376 -1.02 1.00 -13.04
CA ALA A 376 -0.56 1.18 -11.67
C ALA A 376 -1.26 2.37 -10.99
N ARG A 377 -1.40 3.50 -11.70
CA ARG A 377 -2.11 4.66 -11.18
C ARG A 377 -3.59 4.37 -10.92
N MET A 378 -4.26 3.67 -11.84
CA MET A 378 -5.65 3.25 -11.65
C MET A 378 -5.80 2.21 -10.52
N TYR A 379 -4.82 1.32 -10.32
CA TYR A 379 -4.83 0.36 -9.23
C TYR A 379 -4.80 1.07 -7.87
N ASN A 380 -3.95 2.10 -7.76
CA ASN A 380 -3.82 2.88 -6.53
C ASN A 380 -5.04 3.78 -6.23
N SER A 381 -5.57 4.45 -7.24
CA SER A 381 -6.51 5.57 -7.06
C SER A 381 -7.89 5.37 -7.69
N GLY A 382 -8.11 4.22 -8.34
CA GLY A 382 -9.33 3.87 -9.07
C GLY A 382 -9.47 4.55 -10.44
N SER A 383 -8.67 5.58 -10.74
CA SER A 383 -8.76 6.35 -11.99
C SER A 383 -7.45 7.09 -12.30
N ILE A 384 -7.39 7.71 -13.47
CA ILE A 384 -6.38 8.72 -13.79
C ILE A 384 -7.09 10.08 -13.73
N ALA A 385 -6.44 11.10 -13.16
CA ALA A 385 -6.98 12.46 -13.12
C ALA A 385 -7.27 12.97 -14.54
N SER A 386 -8.18 13.93 -14.68
CA SER A 386 -8.56 14.51 -15.98
C SER A 386 -7.40 15.18 -16.72
N THR A 387 -6.32 15.53 -16.01
CA THR A 387 -5.07 16.05 -16.59
C THR A 387 -4.27 14.98 -17.35
N GLY A 388 -4.54 13.70 -17.12
CA GLY A 388 -3.77 12.57 -17.64
C GLY A 388 -2.42 12.37 -16.95
N ILE A 389 -2.06 13.24 -16.00
CA ILE A 389 -0.79 13.22 -15.29
C ILE A 389 -0.87 12.22 -14.13
N LEU A 390 0.08 11.30 -14.05
CA LEU A 390 0.02 10.16 -13.12
C LEU A 390 0.31 10.54 -11.67
N GLN A 391 0.95 11.68 -11.42
CA GLN A 391 1.11 12.21 -10.07
C GLN A 391 -0.06 13.07 -9.58
N ASP A 392 -1.06 13.36 -10.43
CA ASP A 392 -2.21 14.20 -10.04
C ASP A 392 -3.36 13.34 -9.50
N GLY A 393 -4.32 13.97 -8.81
CA GLY A 393 -5.53 13.32 -8.31
C GLY A 393 -5.43 12.90 -6.84
N ILE A 394 -6.22 11.92 -6.44
CA ILE A 394 -6.29 11.44 -5.04
C ILE A 394 -5.25 10.33 -4.75
N ALA A 395 -5.18 9.86 -3.51
CA ALA A 395 -4.32 8.73 -3.10
C ALA A 395 -2.81 9.01 -3.21
N THR A 396 -1.99 7.99 -3.45
CA THR A 396 -0.53 8.10 -3.34
C THR A 396 0.06 8.68 -4.63
N HIS A 397 0.40 9.97 -4.61
CA HIS A 397 0.92 10.70 -5.77
C HIS A 397 2.18 10.08 -6.39
N CYS A 398 3.06 9.48 -5.58
CA CYS A 398 4.30 8.86 -6.02
C CYS A 398 4.14 7.46 -6.62
N TYR A 399 2.95 6.86 -6.57
CA TYR A 399 2.77 5.43 -6.82
C TYR A 399 3.31 4.97 -8.17
N ALA A 400 2.95 5.63 -9.27
CA ALA A 400 3.41 5.24 -10.60
C ALA A 400 4.95 5.38 -10.75
N SER A 401 5.53 6.41 -10.14
CA SER A 401 6.99 6.62 -10.12
C SER A 401 7.70 5.53 -9.32
N ASP A 402 7.17 5.15 -8.15
CA ASP A 402 7.72 4.06 -7.34
C ASP A 402 7.69 2.73 -8.10
N ILE A 403 6.58 2.44 -8.78
CA ILE A 403 6.46 1.24 -9.64
C ILE A 403 7.51 1.25 -10.75
N ALA A 404 7.73 2.38 -11.43
CA ALA A 404 8.78 2.49 -12.43
C ALA A 404 10.18 2.21 -11.86
N ASN A 405 10.49 2.72 -10.66
CA ASN A 405 11.77 2.45 -10.00
C ASN A 405 11.92 0.98 -9.59
N ARG A 406 10.87 0.35 -9.06
CA ARG A 406 10.87 -1.09 -8.73
C ARG A 406 11.16 -1.95 -9.96
N LEU A 407 10.55 -1.61 -11.10
CA LEU A 407 10.77 -2.29 -12.38
C LEU A 407 12.19 -2.11 -12.92
N LEU A 408 12.86 -1.01 -12.57
CA LEU A 408 14.29 -0.79 -12.85
C LEU A 408 15.23 -1.41 -11.79
N GLY A 409 14.66 -2.09 -10.79
CA GLY A 409 15.37 -2.87 -9.80
C GLY A 409 15.56 -2.21 -8.44
N TRP A 410 14.90 -1.08 -8.14
CA TRP A 410 14.93 -0.48 -6.81
C TRP A 410 14.47 -1.47 -5.74
N SER A 411 15.35 -1.74 -4.77
CA SER A 411 15.11 -2.69 -3.68
C SER A 411 15.79 -2.31 -2.36
N ALA A 412 16.55 -1.20 -2.33
CA ALA A 412 17.19 -0.70 -1.13
C ALA A 412 17.09 0.83 -1.03
N GLY A 413 17.14 1.33 0.20
CA GLY A 413 17.00 2.76 0.49
C GLY A 413 15.59 3.31 0.30
N LEU A 414 15.37 4.52 0.80
CA LEU A 414 14.08 5.20 0.69
C LEU A 414 13.84 5.70 -0.73
N GLY A 415 12.57 5.74 -1.13
CA GLY A 415 12.16 6.42 -2.34
C GLY A 415 12.32 7.93 -2.18
N THR A 416 12.74 8.63 -3.22
CA THR A 416 12.99 10.07 -3.17
C THR A 416 11.84 10.91 -3.75
N CYS A 417 10.73 10.27 -4.13
CA CYS A 417 9.56 10.99 -4.59
C CYS A 417 8.84 11.71 -3.45
N ASN A 418 8.51 12.98 -3.68
CA ASN A 418 7.93 13.89 -2.70
C ASN A 418 6.74 14.69 -3.25
N TYR A 419 6.03 14.15 -4.26
CA TYR A 419 4.77 14.73 -4.72
C TYR A 419 3.75 14.78 -3.58
N LYS A 420 3.00 15.87 -3.52
CA LYS A 420 2.02 16.17 -2.46
C LYS A 420 0.62 16.26 -3.01
#